data_AF-A0A351ME48-F1
#
_entry.id   AF-A0A351ME48-F1
#
_cell.length_a   1.000
_cell.length_b   1.000
_cell.length_c   1.000
_cell.angle_alpha   90.00
_cell.angle_beta   90.00
_cell.angle_gamma   90.00
#
_symmetry.space_group_name_H-M   'P 1'
#
loop_
_entity.id
_entity.type
_entity.pdbx_description
1 polymer ?
#
loop_
_entity_poly.entity_id
_entity_poly.type
_entity_poly.pdbx_seq_one_letter_code
_entity_poly.pdbx_strand_id
1 'polypeptide(L)'
;MTERPAPVFSLIGTLPPRSLLHYLEAPLNRMLGLDRLEQVYQNVSGTDGPDAFFDRLIRLLGVEVFSDDPGLIRVPTRGPTLVVANHPFGGLEGVVLPALLRRL
;
A
#
# COMPACT_ATOMS: atom_id res chain seq x y z
N MET A 1 -17.31 -22.72 -5.93
CA MET A 1 -17.82 -21.36 -5.65
C MET A 1 -16.88 -20.74 -4.64
N THR A 2 -15.92 -19.95 -5.11
CA THR A 2 -14.92 -19.33 -4.23
C THR A 2 -15.54 -18.02 -3.73
N GLU A 3 -15.89 -17.94 -2.45
CA GLU A 3 -16.34 -16.67 -1.87
C GLU A 3 -15.23 -15.64 -2.02
N ARG A 4 -15.58 -14.48 -2.56
CA ARG A 4 -14.67 -13.35 -2.66
C ARG A 4 -14.55 -12.77 -1.24
N PRO A 5 -13.34 -12.69 -0.65
CA PRO A 5 -13.19 -12.12 0.68
C PRO A 5 -13.73 -10.68 0.68
N ALA A 6 -14.24 -10.24 1.84
CA ALA A 6 -14.74 -8.89 2.00
C ALA A 6 -13.66 -7.88 1.58
N PRO A 7 -14.02 -6.82 0.83
CA PRO A 7 -13.04 -5.85 0.35
C PRO A 7 -12.34 -5.19 1.53
N VAL A 8 -11.01 -5.15 1.50
CA VAL A 8 -10.18 -4.45 2.48
C VAL A 8 -10.36 -2.94 2.33
N PHE A 9 -10.53 -2.48 1.09
CA PHE A 9 -10.82 -1.09 0.76
C PHE A 9 -12.28 -0.94 0.28
N SER A 10 -13.14 -0.37 1.12
CA SER A 10 -14.50 0.05 0.73
C SER A 10 -14.79 1.45 1.27
N LEU A 11 -15.42 2.27 0.43
CA LEU A 11 -15.94 3.59 0.81
C LEU A 11 -17.04 3.52 1.86
N ILE A 12 -17.78 2.41 1.91
CA ILE A 12 -19.08 2.31 2.57
C ILE A 12 -19.13 1.13 3.54
N GLY A 13 -17.98 0.49 3.81
CA GLY A 13 -17.81 -0.86 4.40
C GLY A 13 -18.52 -1.20 5.72
N THR A 14 -19.35 -0.32 6.29
CA THR A 14 -20.16 -0.55 7.49
C THR A 14 -21.63 -0.11 7.35
N LEU A 15 -22.09 0.44 6.22
CA LEU A 15 -23.48 0.89 6.10
C LEU A 15 -24.45 -0.27 5.83
N PRO A 16 -25.70 -0.18 6.32
CA PRO A 16 -26.71 -1.19 6.08
C PRO A 16 -27.04 -1.28 4.57
N PRO A 17 -27.34 -2.49 4.06
CA PRO A 17 -27.52 -2.78 2.64
C PRO A 17 -28.73 -2.08 1.97
N ARG A 18 -29.49 -1.29 2.72
CA ARG A 18 -30.64 -0.50 2.24
C ARG A 18 -30.33 0.99 2.03
N SER A 19 -29.08 1.40 2.22
CA SER A 19 -28.67 2.78 1.94
C SER A 19 -28.57 3.02 0.44
N LEU A 20 -29.09 4.15 -0.05
CA LEU A 20 -28.97 4.54 -1.46
C LEU A 20 -27.50 4.62 -1.91
N LEU A 21 -26.61 4.96 -0.98
CA LEU A 21 -25.17 5.04 -1.19
C LEU A 21 -24.54 3.69 -1.61
N HIS A 22 -25.10 2.57 -1.18
CA HIS A 22 -24.61 1.23 -1.55
C HIS A 22 -24.69 0.98 -3.08
N TYR A 23 -25.69 1.53 -3.77
CA TYR A 23 -25.78 1.43 -5.23
C TYR A 23 -24.72 2.26 -5.96
N LEU A 24 -24.23 3.31 -5.32
CA LEU A 24 -23.14 4.15 -5.85
C LEU A 24 -21.75 3.63 -5.46
N GLU A 25 -21.66 2.60 -4.64
CA GLU A 25 -20.40 2.09 -4.11
C GLU A 25 -19.46 1.60 -5.22
N ALA A 26 -19.94 0.74 -6.12
CA ALA A 26 -19.13 0.17 -7.20
C ALA A 26 -18.55 1.23 -8.16
N PRO A 27 -19.35 2.18 -8.72
CA PRO A 27 -18.77 3.22 -9.57
C PRO A 27 -17.82 4.14 -8.80
N LEU A 28 -18.13 4.47 -7.53
CA LEU A 28 -17.25 5.31 -6.72
C LEU A 28 -15.91 4.62 -6.39
N ASN A 29 -15.93 3.34 -5.99
CA ASN A 29 -14.73 2.55 -5.75
C ASN A 29 -13.85 2.49 -7.00
N ARG A 30 -14.46 2.33 -8.18
CA ARG A 30 -13.71 2.33 -9.45
C ARG A 30 -13.15 3.70 -9.79
N MET A 31 -13.91 4.78 -9.60
CA MET A 31 -13.47 6.16 -9.86
C MET A 31 -12.33 6.58 -8.94
N LEU A 32 -12.39 6.20 -7.66
CA LEU A 32 -11.33 6.46 -6.68
C LEU A 32 -10.17 5.46 -6.77
N GLY A 33 -10.27 4.44 -7.64
CA GLY A 33 -9.23 3.43 -7.81
C GLY A 33 -9.11 2.43 -6.66
N LEU A 34 -10.10 2.35 -5.76
CA LEU A 34 -10.11 1.40 -4.64
C LEU A 34 -10.12 -0.05 -5.12
N ASP A 35 -10.83 -0.33 -6.22
CA ASP A 35 -10.80 -1.67 -6.84
C ASP A 35 -9.39 -2.04 -7.31
N ARG A 36 -8.62 -1.06 -7.81
CA ARG A 36 -7.23 -1.28 -8.23
C ARG A 36 -6.33 -1.46 -7.02
N LEU A 37 -6.54 -0.70 -5.96
CA LEU A 37 -5.79 -0.82 -4.72
C LEU A 37 -6.04 -2.19 -4.05
N GLU A 38 -7.29 -2.65 -4.03
CA GLU A 38 -7.68 -3.98 -3.59
C GLU A 38 -6.97 -5.06 -4.40
N GLN A 39 -6.98 -4.96 -5.73
CA GLN A 39 -6.27 -5.91 -6.59
C GLN A 39 -4.77 -5.93 -6.29
N VAL A 40 -4.12 -4.77 -6.12
CA VAL A 40 -2.71 -4.70 -5.75
C VAL A 40 -2.48 -5.37 -4.40
N TYR A 41 -3.30 -5.08 -3.40
CA TYR A 41 -3.21 -5.66 -2.07
C TYR A 41 -3.37 -7.18 -2.09
N GLN A 42 -4.39 -7.72 -2.76
CA GLN A 42 -4.61 -9.16 -2.89
C GLN A 42 -3.47 -9.86 -3.63
N ASN A 43 -2.80 -9.16 -4.54
CA ASN A 43 -1.62 -9.70 -5.21
C ASN A 43 -0.42 -9.77 -4.26
N VAL A 44 -0.23 -8.84 -3.33
CA VAL A 44 0.88 -8.87 -2.37
C VAL A 44 0.56 -9.61 -1.09
N SER A 45 -0.73 -9.85 -0.79
CA SER A 45 -1.15 -10.63 0.37
C SER A 45 -0.65 -12.07 0.21
N GLY A 46 0.14 -12.54 1.18
CA GLY A 46 0.73 -13.88 1.16
C GLY A 46 2.15 -13.96 0.59
N THR A 47 2.85 -12.83 0.37
CA THR A 47 4.30 -12.85 0.12
C THR A 47 5.08 -13.31 1.36
N ASP A 48 6.21 -13.99 1.14
CA ASP A 48 7.08 -14.53 2.18
C ASP A 48 7.89 -13.44 2.89
N GLY A 49 7.21 -12.66 3.73
CA GLY A 49 7.81 -11.66 4.60
C GLY A 49 7.94 -10.25 4.00
N PRO A 50 8.45 -9.29 4.80
CA PRO A 50 8.38 -7.87 4.47
C PRO A 50 9.17 -7.46 3.23
N ASP A 51 10.33 -8.08 2.97
CA ASP A 51 11.15 -7.74 1.80
C ASP A 51 10.43 -8.08 0.50
N ALA A 52 9.95 -9.33 0.39
CA ALA A 52 9.18 -9.79 -0.75
C ALA A 52 7.88 -8.98 -0.93
N PHE A 53 7.24 -8.58 0.18
CA PHE A 53 6.06 -7.72 0.16
C PHE A 53 6.35 -6.36 -0.49
N PHE A 54 7.32 -5.61 0.04
CA PHE A 54 7.62 -4.25 -0.44
C PHE A 54 8.16 -4.25 -1.88
N ASP A 55 9.03 -5.21 -2.22
CA ASP A 55 9.57 -5.35 -3.57
C ASP A 55 8.49 -5.66 -4.61
N ARG A 56 7.49 -6.48 -4.25
CA ARG A 56 6.39 -6.79 -5.15
C ARG A 56 5.39 -5.63 -5.23
N LEU A 57 5.15 -4.96 -4.11
CA LEU A 57 4.25 -3.81 -4.04
C LEU A 57 4.74 -2.65 -4.91
N ILE A 58 6.02 -2.28 -4.81
CA ILE A 58 6.64 -1.23 -5.65
C ILE A 58 6.52 -1.56 -7.15
N ARG A 59 6.79 -2.82 -7.51
CA ARG A 59 6.66 -3.29 -8.90
C ARG A 59 5.22 -3.18 -9.42
N LEU A 60 4.23 -3.59 -8.62
CA LEU A 60 2.81 -3.51 -9.00
C LEU A 60 2.29 -2.08 -9.08
N LEU A 61 2.83 -1.18 -8.25
CA LEU A 61 2.54 0.25 -8.32
C LEU A 61 3.23 0.94 -9.50
N GLY A 62 4.19 0.28 -10.17
CA GLY A 62 4.94 0.84 -11.29
C GLY A 62 5.88 1.96 -10.87
N VAL A 63 6.47 1.84 -9.67
CA VAL A 63 7.30 2.86 -9.06
C VAL A 63 8.77 2.47 -9.19
N GLU A 64 9.60 3.41 -9.63
CA GLU A 64 11.06 3.27 -9.61
C GLU A 64 11.62 4.12 -8.47
N VAL A 65 12.53 3.55 -7.69
CA VAL A 65 13.14 4.20 -6.52
C VAL A 65 14.62 4.42 -6.82
N PHE A 66 15.03 5.69 -6.85
CA PHE A 66 16.42 6.10 -7.01
C PHE A 66 16.92 6.66 -5.68
N SER A 67 18.12 6.27 -5.27
CA SER A 67 18.64 6.60 -3.94
C SER A 67 20.13 6.88 -4.00
N ASP A 68 20.47 8.07 -4.50
CA ASP A 68 21.85 8.61 -4.46
C ASP A 68 22.02 9.63 -3.32
N ASP A 69 21.07 9.68 -2.38
CA ASP A 69 21.09 10.65 -1.28
C ASP A 69 22.24 10.33 -0.31
N PRO A 70 23.24 11.22 -0.16
CA PRO A 70 24.35 11.04 0.78
C PRO A 70 23.90 10.90 2.24
N GLY A 71 22.69 11.36 2.56
CA GLY A 71 22.06 11.24 3.87
C GLY A 71 21.75 9.79 4.27
N LEU A 72 21.58 8.87 3.32
CA LEU A 72 21.34 7.44 3.60
C LEU A 72 22.51 6.79 4.34
N ILE A 73 23.74 7.29 4.13
CA ILE A 73 24.96 6.81 4.81
C ILE A 73 24.87 7.01 6.33
N ARG A 74 24.02 7.94 6.80
CA ARG A 74 23.85 8.25 8.22
C ARG A 74 22.80 7.38 8.91
N VAL A 75 22.03 6.60 8.16
CA VAL A 75 21.01 5.71 8.73
C VAL A 75 21.71 4.54 9.44
N PRO A 76 21.37 4.25 10.71
CA PRO A 76 21.94 3.10 11.41
C PRO A 76 21.59 1.78 10.71
N THR A 77 22.60 0.97 10.37
CA THR A 77 22.39 -0.36 9.75
C THR A 77 22.07 -1.46 10.77
N ARG A 78 22.16 -1.15 12.06
CA ARG A 78 21.87 -2.08 13.17
C ARG A 78 21.14 -1.39 14.30
N GLY A 79 20.29 -2.16 14.97
CA GLY A 79 19.45 -1.67 16.07
C GLY A 79 18.15 -1.04 15.57
N PRO A 80 17.26 -0.67 16.50
CA PRO A 80 15.99 -0.03 16.16
C PRO A 80 16.22 1.37 15.59
N THR A 81 15.45 1.72 14.55
CA THR A 81 15.47 3.05 13.93
C THR A 81 14.07 3.66 13.98
N LEU A 82 13.95 4.89 14.47
CA LEU A 82 12.72 5.68 14.38
C LEU A 82 12.78 6.57 13.15
N VAL A 83 11.77 6.46 12.29
CA VAL A 83 11.66 7.25 11.06
C VAL A 83 10.52 8.25 11.22
N VAL A 84 10.81 9.53 10.97
CA VAL A 84 9.82 10.62 10.98
C VAL A 84 9.81 11.26 9.61
N ALA A 85 8.66 11.26 8.95
CA ALA A 85 8.47 11.90 7.65
C ALA A 85 7.18 12.70 7.64
N ASN A 86 7.20 13.83 6.92
CA ASN A 86 6.03 14.69 6.72
C ASN A 86 4.99 14.05 5.77
N HIS A 87 5.36 12.94 5.11
CA HIS A 87 4.56 12.17 4.15
C HIS A 87 3.72 13.01 3.15
N PRO A 88 4.29 13.97 2.40
CA PRO A 88 3.56 14.78 1.43
C PRO A 88 2.89 13.98 0.29
N PHE A 89 3.40 12.80 -0.04
CA PHE A 89 2.83 11.88 -1.05
C PHE A 89 1.96 10.78 -0.44
N GLY A 90 1.80 10.78 0.89
CA GLY A 90 0.91 9.88 1.62
C GLY A 90 1.31 8.41 1.51
N GLY A 91 0.35 7.56 1.10
CA GLY A 91 0.51 6.10 1.13
C GLY A 91 1.69 5.58 0.30
N LEU A 92 2.10 6.30 -0.75
CA LEU A 92 3.25 5.89 -1.56
C LEU A 92 4.56 5.95 -0.78
N GLU A 93 4.76 6.98 0.05
CA GLU A 93 5.96 7.06 0.91
C GLU A 93 5.95 5.99 2.00
N GLY A 94 4.76 5.62 2.48
CA GLY A 94 4.58 4.48 3.37
C GLY A 94 5.00 3.13 2.76
N VAL A 95 5.19 3.07 1.44
CA VAL A 95 5.70 1.90 0.72
C VAL A 95 7.17 2.07 0.34
N VAL A 96 7.52 3.21 -0.26
CA VAL A 96 8.87 3.47 -0.80
C VAL A 96 9.90 3.56 0.30
N LEU A 97 9.61 4.25 1.40
CA LEU A 97 10.59 4.49 2.46
C LEU A 97 10.97 3.19 3.19
N PRO A 98 10.03 2.32 3.62
CA PRO A 98 10.40 1.01 4.15
C PRO A 98 11.16 0.15 3.15
N ALA A 99 10.78 0.15 1.86
CA ALA A 99 11.50 -0.61 0.85
C ALA A 99 12.95 -0.15 0.67
N LEU A 100 13.19 1.17 0.71
CA LEU A 100 14.53 1.74 0.62
C LEU A 100 15.35 1.41 1.87
N LEU A 101 14.81 1.64 3.06
CA LEU A 101 15.52 1.45 4.32
C LEU A 101 15.90 -0.01 4.57
N ARG A 102 15.11 -0.97 4.06
CA ARG A 102 15.40 -2.41 4.16
C ARG A 102 16.50 -2.89 3.22
N ARG A 103 16.92 -2.06 2.26
CA ARG A 103 18.02 -2.33 1.32
C ARG A 103 19.36 -1.74 1.79
N LEU A 104 19.36 -0.97 2.88
CA LEU A 104 20.56 -0.44 3.54
C LEU A 104 21.21 -1.51 4.44
#